data_AF-A8PWQ9-F1
#
_entry.id   AF-A8PWQ9-F1
#
_cell.length_a   1.000
_cell.length_b   1.000
_cell.length_c   1.000
_cell.angle_alpha   90.00
_cell.angle_beta   90.00
_cell.angle_gamma   90.00
#
_symmetry.space_group_name_H-M   'P 1'
#
loop_
_entity.id
_entity.type
_entity.pdbx_description
1 polymer ?
#
loop_
_entity_poly.entity_id
_entity_poly.type
_entity_poly.pdbx_seq_one_letter_code
_entity_poly.pdbx_strand_id
1 'polypeptide(L)'
;MDAFQVRMEFLDLLKRLNASQQSIRKTAAFALRYANKCADNIWDCIMTECSKETSNTRINMLFMLDAILADDFQTNPDEVDVYRNLVVRDLSALVDMVVPPESWDAVINIGSTLQILSSWRSKHIFDSSFLTSLIESIEQRAAK
;
A
#
# COMPACT_ATOMS: atom_id res chain seq x y z
N MET A 1 20.60 -7.02 -10.82
CA MET A 1 19.36 -7.80 -10.89
C MET A 1 18.55 -7.26 -12.05
N ASP A 2 18.18 -8.12 -12.99
CA ASP A 2 17.28 -7.73 -14.07
C ASP A 2 15.82 -7.64 -13.58
N ALA A 3 14.93 -7.08 -14.40
CA ALA A 3 13.53 -6.85 -14.03
C ALA A 3 12.78 -8.15 -13.66
N PHE A 4 13.11 -9.27 -14.31
CA PHE A 4 12.48 -10.55 -14.04
C PHE A 4 12.88 -11.09 -12.65
N GLN A 5 14.18 -11.03 -12.33
CA GLN A 5 14.68 -11.42 -11.01
C GLN A 5 14.10 -10.55 -9.89
N VAL A 6 14.02 -9.22 -10.10
CA VAL A 6 13.40 -8.29 -9.14
C VAL A 6 11.95 -8.67 -8.88
N ARG A 7 11.17 -8.95 -9.93
CA ARG A 7 9.78 -9.41 -9.84
C ARG A 7 9.67 -10.68 -9.01
N MET A 8 10.47 -11.70 -9.32
CA MET A 8 10.39 -13.00 -8.64
C MET A 8 10.74 -12.88 -7.15
N GLU A 9 11.81 -12.16 -6.81
CA GLU A 9 12.20 -11.97 -5.42
C GLU A 9 11.18 -11.13 -4.65
N PHE A 10 10.62 -10.09 -5.28
CA PHE A 10 9.58 -9.27 -4.66
C PHE A 10 8.29 -10.05 -4.38
N LEU A 11 7.83 -10.88 -5.32
CA LEU A 11 6.69 -11.77 -5.11
C LEU A 11 6.93 -12.73 -3.93
N ASP A 12 8.15 -13.24 -3.78
CA ASP A 12 8.48 -14.09 -2.65
C ASP A 12 8.54 -13.32 -1.32
N LEU A 13 8.86 -12.02 -1.33
CA LEU A 13 8.70 -11.15 -0.16
C LEU A 13 7.22 -10.93 0.18
N LEU A 14 6.38 -10.61 -0.83
CA LEU A 14 4.94 -10.45 -0.64
C LEU A 14 4.27 -11.70 -0.06
N LYS A 15 4.63 -12.90 -0.51
CA LYS A 15 4.12 -14.17 0.05
C LYS A 15 4.41 -14.34 1.54
N ARG A 16 5.48 -13.70 2.05
CA ARG A 16 5.91 -13.78 3.46
C ARG A 16 5.53 -12.54 4.26
N LEU A 17 4.93 -11.54 3.62
CA LEU A 17 4.53 -10.29 4.23
C LEU A 17 3.43 -10.55 5.28
N ASN A 18 3.65 -10.04 6.48
CA ASN A 18 2.70 -10.14 7.58
C ASN A 18 2.73 -8.85 8.42
N ALA A 19 1.95 -8.80 9.50
CA ALA A 19 1.84 -7.61 10.34
C ALA A 19 3.12 -7.27 11.14
N SER A 20 4.15 -8.14 11.13
CA SER A 20 5.39 -7.84 11.82
C SER A 20 6.16 -6.71 11.13
N GLN A 21 6.65 -5.78 11.95
CA GLN A 21 7.52 -4.69 11.50
C GLN A 21 8.70 -5.23 10.69
N GLN A 22 9.35 -6.31 11.14
CA GLN A 22 10.48 -6.89 10.40
C GLN A 22 10.13 -7.26 8.95
N SER A 23 8.98 -7.91 8.72
CA SER A 23 8.57 -8.31 7.37
C SER A 23 8.20 -7.10 6.50
N ILE A 24 7.53 -6.10 7.09
CA ILE A 24 7.18 -4.83 6.45
C ILE A 24 8.44 -4.08 6.01
N ARG A 25 9.37 -3.83 6.94
CA ARG A 25 10.63 -3.11 6.66
C ARG A 25 11.45 -3.79 5.58
N LYS A 26 11.57 -5.11 5.64
CA LYS A 26 12.31 -5.89 4.64
C LYS A 26 11.72 -5.74 3.24
N THR A 27 10.39 -5.79 3.14
CA THR A 27 9.69 -5.71 1.85
C THR A 27 9.73 -4.28 1.29
N ALA A 28 9.51 -3.27 2.14
CA ALA A 28 9.60 -1.86 1.77
C ALA A 28 11.02 -1.47 1.31
N ALA A 29 12.06 -1.88 2.05
CA ALA A 29 13.45 -1.60 1.69
C ALA A 29 13.83 -2.23 0.35
N PHE A 30 13.29 -3.42 0.02
CA PHE A 30 13.48 -4.02 -1.30
C PHE A 30 12.85 -3.17 -2.40
N ALA A 31 11.61 -2.72 -2.20
CA ALA A 31 10.91 -1.87 -3.16
C ALA A 31 11.70 -0.58 -3.44
N LEU A 32 12.05 0.17 -2.39
CA LEU A 32 12.80 1.42 -2.49
C LEU A 32 14.15 1.26 -3.19
N ARG A 33 14.91 0.21 -2.85
CA ARG A 33 16.20 -0.11 -3.50
C ARG A 33 16.11 -0.20 -5.03
N TYR A 34 14.96 -0.58 -5.57
CA TYR A 34 14.74 -0.75 -7.01
C TYR A 34 13.75 0.26 -7.60
N ALA A 35 13.37 1.32 -6.87
CA ALA A 35 12.41 2.33 -7.31
C ALA A 35 12.78 2.92 -8.69
N ASN A 36 14.02 3.36 -8.85
CA ASN A 36 14.50 4.02 -10.07
C ASN A 36 14.65 3.10 -11.31
N LYS A 37 14.45 1.78 -11.16
CA LYS A 37 14.67 0.81 -12.24
C LYS A 37 13.49 -0.09 -12.53
N CYS A 38 12.72 -0.45 -11.50
CA CYS A 38 11.71 -1.50 -11.57
C CYS A 38 10.44 -1.14 -10.80
N ALA A 39 10.21 0.14 -10.46
CA ALA A 39 9.02 0.54 -9.70
C ALA A 39 7.71 0.10 -10.35
N ASP A 40 7.55 0.25 -11.68
CA ASP A 40 6.33 -0.18 -12.37
C ASP A 40 6.10 -1.70 -12.23
N ASN A 41 7.14 -2.52 -12.39
CA ASN A 41 6.99 -3.97 -12.24
C ASN A 41 6.71 -4.39 -10.80
N ILE A 42 7.30 -3.68 -9.82
CA ILE A 42 7.02 -3.89 -8.39
C ILE A 42 5.58 -3.48 -8.08
N TRP A 43 5.12 -2.36 -8.63
CA TRP A 43 3.76 -1.87 -8.47
C TRP A 43 2.73 -2.81 -9.09
N ASP A 44 2.99 -3.33 -10.30
CA ASP A 44 2.16 -4.35 -10.93
C ASP A 44 2.03 -5.60 -10.05
N CYS A 45 3.11 -6.01 -9.38
CA CYS A 45 3.06 -7.10 -8.40
C CYS A 45 2.15 -6.75 -7.22
N ILE A 46 2.29 -5.56 -6.64
CA ILE A 46 1.45 -5.13 -5.50
C ILE A 46 -0.03 -5.17 -5.89
N MET A 47 -0.40 -4.54 -7.00
CA MET A 47 -1.80 -4.47 -7.46
C MET A 47 -2.35 -5.85 -7.82
N THR A 48 -1.56 -6.67 -8.52
CA THR A 48 -1.95 -8.03 -8.92
C THR A 48 -2.18 -8.92 -7.68
N GLU A 49 -1.23 -8.95 -6.74
CA GLU A 49 -1.38 -9.77 -5.54
C GLU A 49 -2.52 -9.25 -4.66
N CYS A 50 -2.67 -7.93 -4.49
CA CYS A 50 -3.76 -7.35 -3.71
C CYS A 50 -5.15 -7.80 -4.22
N SER A 51 -5.32 -7.93 -5.54
CA SER A 51 -6.61 -8.34 -6.15
C SER A 51 -7.04 -9.78 -5.86
N LYS A 52 -6.10 -10.68 -5.55
CA LYS A 52 -6.37 -12.12 -5.41
C LYS A 52 -6.10 -12.67 -4.00
N GLU A 53 -5.38 -11.94 -3.17
CA GLU A 53 -4.98 -12.36 -1.83
C GLU A 53 -6.09 -12.17 -0.79
N THR A 54 -5.90 -12.72 0.41
CA THR A 54 -6.85 -12.61 1.54
C THR A 54 -6.89 -11.20 2.16
N SER A 55 -7.97 -10.84 2.86
CA SER A 55 -8.10 -9.54 3.54
C SER A 55 -6.93 -9.21 4.48
N ASN A 56 -6.38 -10.22 5.18
CA ASN A 56 -5.22 -10.04 6.06
C ASN A 56 -3.94 -9.73 5.27
N THR A 57 -3.72 -10.41 4.15
CA THR A 57 -2.56 -10.10 3.27
C THR A 57 -2.70 -8.70 2.68
N ARG A 58 -3.90 -8.31 2.24
CA ARG A 58 -4.17 -6.98 1.64
C ARG A 58 -3.86 -5.85 2.60
N ILE A 59 -4.28 -5.95 3.87
CA ILE A 59 -3.96 -4.91 4.86
C ILE A 59 -2.47 -4.86 5.18
N ASN A 60 -1.76 -6.00 5.19
CA ASN A 60 -0.31 -6.01 5.36
C ASN A 60 0.42 -5.32 4.18
N MET A 61 -0.10 -5.44 2.96
CA MET A 61 0.41 -4.67 1.82
C MET A 61 0.19 -3.17 2.02
N LEU A 62 -0.97 -2.76 2.55
CA LEU A 62 -1.22 -1.34 2.86
C LEU A 62 -0.29 -0.83 3.97
N PHE A 63 0.01 -1.62 5.01
CA PHE A 63 1.01 -1.26 6.02
C PHE A 63 2.42 -1.12 5.42
N MET A 64 2.77 -1.98 4.47
CA MET A 64 4.04 -1.88 3.76
C MET A 64 4.12 -0.63 2.89
N LEU A 65 3.02 -0.26 2.21
CA LEU A 65 2.92 0.98 1.46
C LEU A 65 2.97 2.21 2.37
N ASP A 66 2.28 2.20 3.50
CA ASP A 66 2.37 3.28 4.50
C ASP A 66 3.83 3.52 4.91
N ALA A 67 4.57 2.46 5.22
CA ALA A 67 5.98 2.58 5.60
C ALA A 67 6.88 3.17 4.49
N ILE A 68 6.58 2.89 3.21
CA ILE A 68 7.26 3.50 2.06
C ILE A 68 6.89 4.99 1.95
N LEU A 69 5.60 5.30 1.91
CA LEU A 69 5.08 6.62 1.53
C LEU A 69 5.25 7.66 2.63
N ALA A 70 5.13 7.22 3.89
CA ALA A 70 5.40 8.02 5.07
C ALA A 70 6.90 8.25 5.32
N ASP A 71 7.77 7.62 4.53
CA ASP A 71 9.22 7.62 4.66
C ASP A 71 9.69 7.26 6.08
N ASP A 72 9.09 6.20 6.64
CA ASP A 72 9.38 5.76 8.02
C ASP A 72 10.83 5.27 8.20
N PHE A 73 11.55 5.06 7.10
CA PHE A 73 12.94 4.61 7.07
C PHE A 73 13.94 5.72 6.74
N GLN A 74 13.49 6.97 6.58
CA GLN A 74 14.35 8.13 6.25
C GLN A 74 15.25 7.84 5.04
N THR A 75 14.59 7.39 3.98
CA THR A 75 15.23 6.93 2.74
C THR A 75 15.40 8.09 1.75
N ASN A 76 15.84 7.77 0.54
CA ASN A 76 15.99 8.78 -0.50
C ASN A 76 14.59 9.31 -0.91
N PRO A 77 14.30 10.61 -0.76
CA PRO A 77 13.00 11.18 -1.12
C PRO A 77 12.59 10.90 -2.57
N ASP A 78 13.56 10.86 -3.50
CA ASP A 78 13.29 10.58 -4.91
C ASP A 78 12.71 9.17 -5.12
N GLU A 79 13.18 8.19 -4.34
CA GLU A 79 12.70 6.80 -4.40
C GLU A 79 11.28 6.68 -3.83
N VAL A 80 10.97 7.45 -2.78
CA VAL A 80 9.63 7.53 -2.18
C VAL A 80 8.65 8.20 -3.14
N ASP A 81 9.05 9.29 -3.79
CA ASP A 81 8.21 10.06 -4.70
C ASP A 81 7.80 9.25 -5.95
N VAL A 82 8.67 8.35 -6.43
CA VAL A 82 8.31 7.37 -7.48
C VAL A 82 7.08 6.55 -7.07
N TYR A 83 7.04 6.03 -5.83
CA TYR A 83 5.90 5.26 -5.35
C TYR A 83 4.68 6.12 -5.04
N ARG A 84 4.85 7.36 -4.57
CA ARG A 84 3.72 8.29 -4.39
C ARG A 84 2.98 8.54 -5.71
N ASN A 85 3.71 8.73 -6.81
CA ASN A 85 3.13 8.94 -8.14
C ASN A 85 2.36 7.71 -8.65
N LEU A 86 2.81 6.50 -8.32
CA LEU A 86 2.11 5.27 -8.68
C LEU A 86 0.87 5.04 -7.82
N VAL A 87 0.99 5.24 -6.51
CA VAL A 87 -0.09 5.03 -5.55
C VAL A 87 -1.23 6.01 -5.80
N VAL A 88 -0.96 7.30 -5.99
CA VAL A 88 -2.03 8.30 -6.17
C VAL A 88 -2.93 8.00 -7.37
N ARG A 89 -2.38 7.40 -8.43
CA ARG A 89 -3.14 6.99 -9.63
C ARG A 89 -4.16 5.90 -9.31
N ASP A 90 -3.78 4.95 -8.47
CA ASP A 90 -4.52 3.70 -8.27
C ASP A 90 -5.10 3.57 -6.84
N LEU A 91 -4.95 4.59 -5.99
CA LEU A 91 -5.25 4.50 -4.56
C LEU A 91 -6.71 4.10 -4.29
N SER A 92 -7.66 4.63 -5.05
CA SER A 92 -9.08 4.26 -4.91
C SER A 92 -9.29 2.77 -5.16
N ALA A 93 -8.69 2.22 -6.22
CA ALA A 93 -8.80 0.79 -6.56
C ALA A 93 -8.09 -0.08 -5.51
N LEU A 94 -6.92 0.37 -5.02
CA LEU A 94 -6.22 -0.31 -3.92
C LEU A 94 -7.08 -0.35 -2.65
N VAL A 95 -7.68 0.78 -2.26
CA VAL A 95 -8.59 0.86 -1.11
C VAL A 95 -9.81 -0.04 -1.28
N ASP A 96 -10.39 -0.12 -2.48
CA ASP A 96 -11.50 -1.02 -2.76
C ASP A 96 -11.10 -2.51 -2.68
N MET A 97 -9.84 -2.85 -2.95
CA MET A 97 -9.35 -4.21 -2.70
C MET A 97 -9.14 -4.47 -1.21
N VAL A 98 -8.57 -3.52 -0.47
CA VAL A 98 -8.27 -3.67 0.97
C VAL A 98 -9.53 -3.62 1.85
N VAL A 99 -10.50 -2.78 1.47
CA VAL A 99 -11.79 -2.58 2.15
C VAL A 99 -12.91 -2.73 1.11
N PRO A 100 -13.23 -3.96 0.69
CA PRO A 100 -14.23 -4.19 -0.35
C PRO A 100 -15.61 -3.66 0.04
N PRO A 101 -16.33 -3.01 -0.89
CA PRO A 101 -17.71 -2.62 -0.63
C PRO A 101 -18.57 -3.88 -0.40
N GLU A 102 -19.56 -3.76 0.49
CA GLU A 102 -20.57 -4.80 0.73
C GLU A 102 -20.00 -6.17 1.16
N SER A 103 -18.79 -6.19 1.73
CA SER A 103 -18.16 -7.39 2.26
C SER A 103 -17.98 -7.32 3.77
N TRP A 104 -18.40 -8.36 4.48
CA TRP A 104 -18.18 -8.45 5.94
C TRP A 104 -16.68 -8.50 6.29
N ASP A 105 -15.87 -9.10 5.40
CA ASP A 105 -14.42 -9.15 5.54
C ASP A 105 -13.75 -7.78 5.42
N ALA A 106 -14.48 -6.74 5.00
CA ALA A 106 -13.96 -5.37 4.95
C ALA A 106 -13.85 -4.77 6.36
N VAL A 107 -14.74 -5.16 7.28
CA VAL A 107 -14.87 -4.55 8.63
C VAL A 107 -13.54 -4.61 9.39
N ILE A 108 -12.80 -5.71 9.27
CA ILE A 108 -11.52 -5.91 9.96
C ILE A 108 -10.43 -4.92 9.51
N ASN A 109 -10.52 -4.39 8.29
CA ASN A 109 -9.51 -3.52 7.70
C ASN A 109 -9.87 -2.03 7.78
N ILE A 110 -11.15 -1.69 8.03
CA ILE A 110 -11.65 -0.31 8.05
C ILE A 110 -10.85 0.56 9.02
N GLY A 111 -10.70 0.14 10.28
CA GLY A 111 -10.03 0.96 11.31
C GLY A 111 -8.59 1.30 10.94
N SER A 112 -7.81 0.30 10.54
CA SER A 112 -6.42 0.47 10.12
C SER A 112 -6.30 1.34 8.86
N THR A 113 -7.19 1.13 7.87
CA THR A 113 -7.18 1.89 6.62
C THR A 113 -7.51 3.37 6.87
N LEU A 114 -8.53 3.66 7.68
CA LEU A 114 -8.89 5.03 8.05
C LEU A 114 -7.75 5.74 8.80
N GLN A 115 -7.07 5.03 9.70
CA GLN A 115 -5.91 5.57 10.43
C GLN A 115 -4.78 5.94 9.47
N ILE A 116 -4.45 5.07 8.51
CA ILE A 116 -3.39 5.31 7.51
C ILE A 116 -3.75 6.51 6.63
N LEU A 117 -4.96 6.53 6.04
CA LEU A 117 -5.38 7.63 5.17
C LEU A 117 -5.44 8.97 5.92
N SER A 118 -5.87 8.95 7.19
CA SER A 118 -5.86 10.15 8.04
C SER A 118 -4.46 10.65 8.34
N SER A 119 -3.51 9.73 8.58
CA SER A 119 -2.08 10.03 8.74
C SER A 119 -1.48 10.61 7.46
N TRP A 120 -1.79 10.04 6.29
CA TRP A 120 -1.34 10.58 5.00
C TRP A 120 -1.89 11.98 4.74
N ARG A 121 -3.14 12.23 5.13
CA ARG A 121 -3.76 13.54 5.01
C ARG A 121 -3.09 14.57 5.91
N SER A 122 -2.83 14.25 7.17
CA SER A 122 -2.19 15.17 8.12
C SER A 122 -0.72 15.44 7.78
N LYS A 123 -0.02 14.46 7.20
CA LYS A 123 1.35 14.59 6.69
C LYS A 123 1.43 15.22 5.29
N HIS A 124 0.30 15.55 4.67
CA HIS A 124 0.22 16.07 3.31
C HIS A 124 0.94 15.20 2.25
N ILE A 125 0.88 13.87 2.41
CA ILE A 125 1.48 12.92 1.45
C ILE A 125 0.73 12.95 0.11
N PHE A 126 -0.60 13.11 0.16
CA PHE A 126 -1.45 13.31 -1.01
C PHE A 126 -2.41 14.48 -0.77
N ASP A 127 -3.13 14.87 -1.82
CA ASP A 127 -4.13 15.92 -1.74
C ASP A 127 -5.16 15.65 -0.63
N SER A 128 -5.41 16.67 0.19
CA SER A 128 -6.27 16.53 1.37
C SER A 128 -7.74 16.32 1.00
N SER A 129 -8.20 16.89 -0.12
CA SER A 129 -9.60 16.74 -0.55
C SER A 129 -9.84 15.32 -1.07
N PHE A 130 -8.91 14.79 -1.85
CA PHE A 130 -8.93 13.42 -2.34
C PHE A 130 -8.97 12.40 -1.20
N LEU A 131 -8.07 12.53 -0.21
CA LEU A 131 -8.05 11.63 0.94
C LEU A 131 -9.31 11.74 1.80
N THR A 132 -9.88 12.94 1.92
CA THR A 132 -11.14 13.15 2.65
C THR A 132 -12.30 12.41 1.98
N SER A 133 -12.44 12.51 0.65
CA SER A 133 -13.47 11.77 -0.08
C SER A 133 -13.32 10.25 0.03
N LEU A 134 -12.09 9.74 0.04
CA LEU A 134 -11.84 8.30 0.26
C LEU A 134 -12.22 7.86 1.68
N ILE A 135 -11.83 8.63 2.70
CA ILE A 135 -12.17 8.38 4.10
C ILE A 135 -13.69 8.33 4.28
N GLU A 136 -14.42 9.34 3.78
CA GLU A 136 -15.88 9.39 3.86
C GLU A 136 -16.54 8.19 3.15
N SER A 137 -16.01 7.78 1.99
CA SER A 137 -16.49 6.60 1.28
C SER A 137 -16.32 5.32 2.11
N ILE A 138 -15.22 5.16 2.83
CA ILE A 138 -14.97 4.01 3.70
C ILE A 138 -15.88 4.04 4.94
N GLU A 139 -16.07 5.20 5.56
CA GLU A 139 -16.96 5.35 6.72
C GLU A 139 -18.42 5.01 6.37
N GLN A 140 -18.88 5.40 5.18
CA GLN A 140 -20.20 5.02 4.68
C GLN A 140 -20.36 3.51 4.48
N ARG A 141 -19.28 2.78 4.16
CA ARG A 141 -19.29 1.30 4.08
C ARG A 141 -19.43 0.68 5.46
N ALA A 142 -18.82 1.28 6.49
CA ALA A 142 -18.86 0.80 7.87
C ALA A 142 -20.23 0.97 8.53
N ALA A 143 -21.02 1.96 8.09
CA ALA A 143 -22.33 2.28 8.65
C ALA A 143 -23.48 1.42 8.11
N LYS A 144 -23.20 0.54 7.13
CA LYS A 144 -24.17 -0.39 6.53
C LYS A 144 -23.96 -1.81 7.08
#